data_AF-L1P3V5-F1
#
_entry.id   AF-L1P3V5-F1
#
_cell.length_a   1.000
_cell.length_b   1.000
_cell.length_c   1.000
_cell.angle_alpha   90.00
_cell.angle_beta   90.00
_cell.angle_gamma   90.00
#
_symmetry.space_group_name_H-M   'P 1'
#
loop_
_entity.id
_entity.type
_entity.pdbx_description
1 polymer ?
#
loop_
_entity_poly.entity_id
_entity_poly.type
_entity_poly.pdbx_seq_one_letter_code
_entity_poly.pdbx_strand_id
1 'polypeptide(L)'
;MRRTLLGAIAFIFGATAMYSQAYLSVSGGYGFKTHQKVLGRDATDPTAITDLKGSYGEGYQAQLRGGYFFHKRWGGELALGYLHGEDMDTNKNQILNMKGHGRAFGASLSLVFNITDNLYLRAGGVTKIGGRTEIQTELNAFGLPLSLFNPTAPAGATVDIKANFQNNFHGKIPFGFIGGIGYRFKVSDKVAFFIEGEYLNINVPRKESKLKDFSATRTVGGTSLALTLQEFKGYMLALQNVPTSPRTERLKQLATQVAPLLEDSYSWEGKGAPDAPYSSIGFHFGVTYMF
;
A
#
# COMPACT_ATOMS: atom_id res chain seq x y z
N MET A 1 27.81 -35.35 14.10
CA MET A 1 26.80 -34.32 13.77
C MET A 1 25.39 -34.85 13.53
N ARG A 2 25.16 -35.91 12.72
CA ARG A 2 23.80 -36.44 12.46
C ARG A 2 23.06 -36.96 13.71
N ARG A 3 23.75 -37.66 14.61
CA ARG A 3 23.17 -38.25 15.83
C ARG A 3 22.82 -37.21 16.91
N THR A 4 23.62 -36.14 17.03
CA THR A 4 23.33 -35.01 17.93
C THR A 4 22.17 -34.16 17.40
N LEU A 5 22.07 -33.98 16.08
CA LEU A 5 20.92 -33.31 15.46
C LEU A 5 19.62 -34.11 15.62
N LEU A 6 19.68 -35.44 15.39
CA LEU A 6 18.55 -36.34 15.62
C LEU A 6 18.13 -36.42 17.09
N GLY A 7 19.09 -36.42 18.01
CA GLY A 7 18.84 -36.36 19.45
C GLY A 7 18.20 -35.03 19.89
N ALA A 8 18.66 -33.91 19.34
CA ALA A 8 18.06 -32.60 19.59
C ALA A 8 16.64 -32.51 19.03
N ILE A 9 16.41 -33.02 17.81
CA ILE A 9 15.07 -33.08 17.18
C ILE A 9 14.14 -34.00 17.99
N ALA A 10 14.61 -35.18 18.40
CA ALA A 10 13.83 -36.12 19.21
C ALA A 10 13.54 -35.60 20.62
N PHE A 11 14.46 -34.84 21.23
CA PHE A 11 14.23 -34.17 22.52
C PHE A 11 13.23 -33.01 22.37
N ILE A 12 13.34 -32.22 21.29
CA ILE A 12 12.36 -31.18 20.96
C ILE A 12 10.97 -31.81 20.77
N PHE A 13 10.84 -32.88 19.99
CA PHE A 13 9.54 -33.55 19.80
C PHE A 13 9.05 -34.30 21.05
N GLY A 14 9.93 -34.91 21.82
CA GLY A 14 9.58 -35.62 23.07
C GLY A 14 9.07 -34.68 24.16
N ALA A 15 9.63 -33.47 24.26
CA ALA A 15 9.17 -32.44 25.20
C ALA A 15 7.81 -31.82 24.81
N THR A 16 7.43 -31.87 23.52
CA THR A 16 6.14 -31.33 23.03
C THR A 16 4.93 -32.21 23.32
N ALA A 17 5.14 -33.47 23.74
CA ALA A 17 4.06 -34.42 23.98
C ALA A 17 3.23 -34.14 25.26
N MET A 18 3.67 -33.23 26.14
CA MET A 18 3.02 -33.00 27.45
C MET A 18 2.10 -31.77 27.53
N TYR A 19 2.11 -30.87 26.52
CA TYR A 19 1.19 -29.73 26.45
C TYR A 19 0.90 -29.40 24.99
N SER A 20 -0.27 -29.80 24.52
CA SER A 20 -0.73 -29.62 23.15
C SER A 20 -2.07 -28.89 23.17
N GLN A 21 -2.09 -27.63 22.76
CA GLN A 21 -3.33 -26.85 22.68
C GLN A 21 -3.39 -26.09 21.35
N ALA A 22 -4.31 -26.50 20.49
CA ALA A 22 -4.63 -25.76 19.28
C ALA A 22 -5.58 -24.61 19.62
N TYR A 23 -5.49 -23.51 18.88
CA TYR A 23 -6.43 -22.42 18.98
C TYR A 23 -6.70 -21.78 17.61
N LEU A 24 -7.87 -21.18 17.51
CA LEU A 24 -8.28 -20.34 16.40
C LEU A 24 -8.67 -18.97 16.94
N SER A 25 -8.21 -17.90 16.30
CA SER A 25 -8.56 -16.54 16.68
C SER A 25 -9.02 -15.72 15.49
N VAL A 26 -9.98 -14.85 15.73
CA VAL A 26 -10.44 -13.82 14.79
C VAL A 26 -10.27 -12.47 15.45
N SER A 27 -9.80 -11.48 14.68
CA SER A 27 -9.56 -10.14 15.20
C SER A 27 -9.90 -9.06 14.19
N GLY A 28 -10.27 -7.90 14.71
CA GLY A 28 -10.41 -6.65 13.99
C GLY A 28 -9.65 -5.55 14.72
N GLY A 29 -9.15 -4.56 13.98
CA GLY A 29 -8.33 -3.50 14.54
C GLY A 29 -8.11 -2.35 13.58
N TYR A 30 -7.34 -1.37 14.06
CA TYR A 30 -6.91 -0.23 13.26
C TYR A 30 -5.40 -0.07 13.36
N GLY A 31 -4.75 0.09 12.21
CA GLY A 31 -3.32 0.38 12.09
C GLY A 31 -3.09 1.87 11.91
N PHE A 32 -2.15 2.43 12.65
CA PHE A 32 -1.62 3.78 12.47
C PHE A 32 -0.32 3.74 11.68
N LYS A 33 -0.08 4.73 10.82
CA LYS A 33 1.13 4.78 9.98
C LYS A 33 2.42 4.84 10.80
N THR A 34 3.38 3.97 10.46
CA THR A 34 4.76 4.03 10.96
C THR A 34 5.75 3.82 9.82
N HIS A 35 7.04 4.13 10.06
CA HIS A 35 8.10 4.05 9.05
C HIS A 35 7.68 4.68 7.70
N GLN A 36 7.08 5.87 7.79
CA GLN A 36 6.55 6.57 6.63
C GLN A 36 7.65 6.78 5.59
N LYS A 37 7.33 6.57 4.32
CA LYS A 37 8.19 6.96 3.19
C LYS A 37 7.53 8.11 2.44
N VAL A 38 8.34 8.84 1.68
CA VAL A 38 7.85 9.87 0.76
C VAL A 38 7.06 9.19 -0.36
N LEU A 39 5.76 9.48 -0.42
CA LEU A 39 4.84 8.99 -1.45
C LEU A 39 4.84 9.92 -2.69
N GLY A 40 5.21 11.18 -2.47
CA GLY A 40 5.48 12.20 -3.47
C GLY A 40 5.49 13.58 -2.80
N ARG A 41 5.02 14.63 -3.48
CA ARG A 41 5.18 16.02 -3.02
C ARG A 41 3.89 16.83 -3.08
N ASP A 42 3.75 17.74 -2.14
CA ASP A 42 2.81 18.86 -2.22
C ASP A 42 3.55 20.09 -2.73
N ALA A 43 3.19 20.53 -3.92
CA ALA A 43 3.65 21.73 -4.59
C ALA A 43 2.47 22.64 -4.95
N THR A 44 1.43 22.66 -4.12
CA THR A 44 0.29 23.60 -4.25
C THR A 44 0.78 25.04 -4.14
N ASP A 45 1.71 25.28 -3.20
CA ASP A 45 2.53 26.50 -3.15
C ASP A 45 3.88 26.23 -3.82
N PRO A 46 4.19 26.86 -4.98
CA PRO A 46 5.45 26.66 -5.67
C PRO A 46 6.68 27.20 -4.91
N THR A 47 6.47 28.01 -3.87
CA THR A 47 7.54 28.54 -3.02
C THR A 47 7.81 27.69 -1.77
N ALA A 48 6.89 26.78 -1.43
CA ALA A 48 6.93 25.94 -0.24
C ALA A 48 6.59 24.47 -0.57
N ILE A 49 7.48 23.82 -1.31
CA ILE A 49 7.31 22.40 -1.69
C ILE A 49 7.58 21.52 -0.46
N THR A 50 6.63 20.66 -0.11
CA THR A 50 6.75 19.74 1.03
C THR A 50 6.63 18.28 0.58
N ASP A 51 7.32 17.37 1.28
CA ASP A 51 7.22 15.94 1.02
C ASP A 51 5.95 15.37 1.67
N LEU A 52 5.15 14.66 0.87
CA LEU A 52 4.01 13.89 1.35
C LEU A 52 4.51 12.54 1.85
N LYS A 53 4.55 12.38 3.18
CA LYS A 53 4.98 11.14 3.85
C LYS A 53 3.77 10.35 4.31
N GLY A 54 3.80 9.04 4.06
CA GLY A 54 2.68 8.18 4.44
C GLY A 54 3.07 6.70 4.50
N SER A 55 2.09 5.90 4.92
CA SER A 55 2.14 4.45 4.88
C SER A 55 0.76 3.92 4.53
N TYR A 56 0.68 3.08 3.49
CA TYR A 56 -0.56 2.40 3.12
C TYR A 56 -0.97 1.32 4.13
N GLY A 57 -0.18 1.11 5.20
CA GLY A 57 -0.48 0.25 6.34
C GLY A 57 -1.47 0.87 7.35
N GLU A 58 -1.76 2.16 7.22
CA GLU A 58 -2.79 2.86 8.02
C GLU A 58 -4.19 2.47 7.55
N GLY A 59 -5.08 2.13 8.48
CA GLY A 59 -6.47 1.76 8.19
C GLY A 59 -6.95 0.52 8.93
N TYR A 60 -8.14 0.05 8.57
CA TYR A 60 -8.79 -1.07 9.23
C TYR A 60 -8.16 -2.40 8.83
N GLN A 61 -7.98 -3.27 9.81
CA GLN A 61 -7.36 -4.57 9.65
C GLN A 61 -8.24 -5.66 10.25
N ALA A 62 -8.34 -6.79 9.54
CA ALA A 62 -8.99 -7.99 10.04
C ALA A 62 -8.04 -9.17 9.88
N GLN A 63 -8.01 -10.09 10.86
CA GLN A 63 -7.13 -11.25 10.81
C GLN A 63 -7.82 -12.51 11.31
N LEU A 64 -7.50 -13.64 10.67
CA LEU A 64 -7.82 -14.99 11.11
C LEU A 64 -6.50 -15.70 11.40
N ARG A 65 -6.35 -16.28 12.59
CA ARG A 65 -5.09 -16.87 13.04
C ARG A 65 -5.32 -18.24 13.65
N GLY A 66 -4.61 -19.24 13.15
CA GLY A 66 -4.58 -20.58 13.72
C GLY A 66 -3.22 -20.80 14.38
N GLY A 67 -3.23 -21.22 15.63
CA GLY A 67 -1.99 -21.49 16.36
C GLY A 67 -2.02 -22.78 17.14
N TYR A 68 -0.84 -23.21 17.53
CA TYR A 68 -0.61 -24.44 18.25
C TYR A 68 0.48 -24.24 19.28
N PHE A 69 0.11 -24.40 20.57
CA PHE A 69 1.06 -24.45 21.66
C PHE A 69 1.61 -25.86 21.79
N PHE A 70 2.90 -26.00 21.52
CA PHE A 70 3.65 -27.23 21.70
C PHE A 70 4.34 -27.27 23.08
N HIS A 71 4.30 -26.17 23.82
CA HIS A 71 4.66 -26.10 25.24
C HIS A 71 3.81 -25.01 25.92
N LYS A 72 3.72 -25.02 27.26
CA LYS A 72 2.93 -24.04 28.05
C LYS A 72 3.23 -22.58 27.68
N ARG A 73 4.50 -22.30 27.35
CA ARG A 73 4.96 -20.96 26.99
C ARG A 73 5.19 -20.75 25.51
N TRP A 74 5.31 -21.80 24.70
CA TRP A 74 5.73 -21.66 23.30
C TRP A 74 4.70 -22.25 22.34
N GLY A 75 4.34 -21.45 21.34
CA GLY A 75 3.48 -21.86 20.26
C GLY A 75 3.93 -21.29 18.92
N GLY A 76 3.43 -21.89 17.85
CA GLY A 76 3.50 -21.35 16.50
C GLY A 76 2.13 -20.85 16.08
N GLU A 77 2.09 -19.77 15.29
CA GLU A 77 0.86 -19.18 14.76
C GLU A 77 1.02 -18.87 13.28
N LEU A 78 0.02 -19.27 12.50
CA LEU A 78 -0.15 -18.86 11.11
C LEU A 78 -1.38 -17.95 11.03
N ALA A 79 -1.22 -16.79 10.40
CA ALA A 79 -2.27 -15.81 10.27
C ALA A 79 -2.48 -15.37 8.83
N LEU A 80 -3.74 -15.16 8.47
CA LEU A 80 -4.17 -14.49 7.25
C LEU A 80 -4.85 -13.18 7.65
N GLY A 81 -4.44 -12.09 7.00
CA GLY A 81 -4.94 -10.76 7.29
C GLY A 81 -5.44 -10.05 6.04
N TYR A 82 -6.40 -9.14 6.24
CA TYR A 82 -6.85 -8.19 5.23
C TYR A 82 -6.71 -6.78 5.78
N LEU A 83 -6.22 -5.88 4.93
CA LEU A 83 -6.05 -4.46 5.20
C LEU A 83 -6.93 -3.65 4.25
N HIS A 84 -7.77 -2.81 4.84
CA HIS A 84 -8.52 -1.76 4.19
C HIS A 84 -7.91 -0.41 4.55
N GLY A 85 -6.91 0.02 3.78
CA GLY A 85 -6.11 1.20 4.07
C GLY A 85 -6.85 2.53 3.87
N GLU A 86 -6.42 3.55 4.59
CA GLU A 86 -6.90 4.93 4.42
C GLU A 86 -6.38 5.57 3.12
N ASP A 87 -7.02 6.68 2.76
CA ASP A 87 -6.61 7.53 1.64
C ASP A 87 -5.35 8.32 2.01
N MET A 88 -4.32 8.19 1.17
CA MET A 88 -3.05 8.90 1.30
C MET A 88 -2.85 9.84 0.12
N ASP A 89 -2.51 11.09 0.40
CA ASP A 89 -2.05 12.01 -0.65
C ASP A 89 -0.67 11.55 -1.14
N THR A 90 -0.52 11.45 -2.47
CA THR A 90 0.73 11.00 -3.10
C THR A 90 1.42 12.12 -3.84
N ASN A 91 0.72 12.85 -4.71
CA ASN A 91 1.24 14.05 -5.35
C ASN A 91 0.14 15.08 -5.47
N LYS A 92 0.47 16.33 -5.17
CA LYS A 92 -0.48 17.43 -5.21
C LYS A 92 0.19 18.69 -5.71
N ASN A 93 -0.44 19.38 -6.64
CA ASN A 93 -0.08 20.72 -7.08
C ASN A 93 -1.33 21.43 -7.63
N GLN A 94 -1.17 22.63 -8.20
CA GLN A 94 -2.28 23.45 -8.69
C GLN A 94 -3.11 22.79 -9.81
N ILE A 95 -2.55 21.82 -10.53
CA ILE A 95 -3.16 21.18 -11.71
C ILE A 95 -3.24 19.64 -11.60
N LEU A 96 -2.66 19.04 -10.56
CA LEU A 96 -2.58 17.59 -10.37
C LEU A 96 -2.89 17.26 -8.91
N ASN A 97 -3.82 16.36 -8.69
CA ASN A 97 -4.15 15.81 -7.39
C ASN A 97 -4.18 14.28 -7.49
N MET A 98 -3.35 13.61 -6.70
CA MET A 98 -3.22 12.15 -6.71
C MET A 98 -3.40 11.59 -5.31
N LYS A 99 -4.44 10.78 -5.14
CA LYS A 99 -4.74 10.07 -3.89
C LYS A 99 -4.58 8.58 -4.09
N GLY A 100 -3.98 7.90 -3.12
CA GLY A 100 -3.80 6.47 -3.16
C GLY A 100 -4.25 5.76 -1.90
N HIS A 101 -4.79 4.55 -2.05
CA HIS A 101 -5.22 3.73 -0.92
C HIS A 101 -4.82 2.27 -1.12
N GLY A 102 -4.43 1.63 -0.02
CA GLY A 102 -3.96 0.24 -0.02
C GLY A 102 -5.10 -0.75 0.26
N ARG A 103 -5.18 -1.82 -0.53
CA ARG A 103 -6.02 -3.00 -0.23
C ARG A 103 -5.13 -4.21 -0.32
N ALA A 104 -4.83 -4.87 0.80
CA ALA A 104 -3.82 -5.92 0.83
C ALA A 104 -4.24 -7.14 1.65
N PHE A 105 -3.93 -8.32 1.11
CA PHE A 105 -4.00 -9.59 1.83
C PHE A 105 -2.59 -9.97 2.30
N GLY A 106 -2.46 -10.28 3.58
CA GLY A 106 -1.22 -10.69 4.21
C GLY A 106 -1.27 -12.12 4.71
N ALA A 107 -0.11 -12.76 4.73
CA ALA A 107 0.11 -13.99 5.47
C ALA A 107 1.28 -13.77 6.43
N SER A 108 1.20 -14.33 7.63
CA SER A 108 2.32 -14.31 8.57
C SER A 108 2.49 -15.65 9.27
N LEU A 109 3.73 -15.89 9.67
CA LEU A 109 4.15 -17.02 10.47
C LEU A 109 4.92 -16.47 11.67
N SER A 110 4.41 -16.74 12.87
CA SER A 110 4.93 -16.17 14.11
C SER A 110 5.18 -17.25 15.16
N LEU A 111 6.17 -17.00 16.01
CA LEU A 111 6.31 -17.67 17.30
C LEU A 111 5.54 -16.88 18.34
N VAL A 112 4.82 -17.58 19.21
CA VAL A 112 4.05 -17.01 20.31
C VAL A 112 4.69 -17.45 21.62
N PHE A 113 4.99 -16.48 22.48
CA PHE A 113 5.56 -16.69 23.80
C PHE A 113 4.61 -16.18 24.89
N ASN A 114 4.08 -17.07 25.73
CA ASN A 114 3.29 -16.69 26.89
C ASN A 114 4.21 -16.30 28.04
N ILE A 115 4.22 -15.01 28.39
CA ILE A 115 4.95 -14.48 29.56
C ILE A 115 4.24 -14.95 30.85
N THR A 116 2.92 -14.80 30.86
CA THR A 116 2.00 -15.30 31.89
C THR A 116 0.86 -16.04 31.20
N ASP A 117 -0.10 -16.56 31.97
CA ASP A 117 -1.28 -17.23 31.40
C ASP A 117 -2.15 -16.27 30.55
N ASN A 118 -2.05 -14.96 30.78
CA ASN A 118 -2.83 -13.93 30.11
C ASN A 118 -2.00 -13.06 29.17
N LEU A 119 -0.75 -12.76 29.52
CA LEU A 119 0.13 -11.89 28.74
C LEU A 119 1.01 -12.69 27.79
N TYR A 120 1.01 -12.33 26.52
CA TYR A 120 1.82 -12.99 25.51
C TYR A 120 2.52 -12.00 24.58
N LEU A 121 3.60 -12.47 23.99
CA LEU A 121 4.30 -11.83 22.88
C LEU A 121 4.19 -12.71 21.64
N ARG A 122 4.23 -12.10 20.47
CA ARG A 122 4.46 -12.80 19.22
C ARG A 122 5.46 -12.06 18.35
N ALA A 123 6.24 -12.81 17.60
CA ALA A 123 7.19 -12.27 16.65
C ALA A 123 7.34 -13.24 15.47
N GLY A 124 7.43 -12.69 14.26
CA GLY A 124 7.37 -13.51 13.06
C GLY A 124 7.74 -12.80 11.78
N GLY A 125 7.69 -13.58 10.70
CA GLY A 125 7.78 -13.09 9.34
C GLY A 125 6.39 -12.83 8.77
N VAL A 126 6.27 -11.82 7.94
CA VAL A 126 5.03 -11.46 7.24
C VAL A 126 5.32 -11.18 5.77
N THR A 127 4.37 -11.54 4.93
CA THR A 127 4.39 -11.26 3.50
C THR A 127 3.02 -10.79 3.04
N LYS A 128 2.97 -10.06 1.93
CA LYS A 128 1.72 -9.76 1.23
C LYS A 128 1.55 -10.79 0.11
N ILE A 129 0.43 -11.48 0.12
CA ILE A 129 0.12 -12.56 -0.82
C ILE A 129 -0.84 -12.11 -1.93
N GLY A 130 -1.43 -10.93 -1.78
CA GLY A 130 -2.33 -10.36 -2.78
C GLY A 130 -2.76 -8.95 -2.42
N GLY A 131 -3.46 -8.32 -3.35
CA GLY A 131 -3.94 -6.96 -3.20
C GLY A 131 -3.36 -5.98 -4.21
N ARG A 132 -3.73 -4.72 -4.05
CA ARG A 132 -3.37 -3.61 -4.93
C ARG A 132 -3.35 -2.30 -4.17
N THR A 133 -2.53 -1.37 -4.65
CA THR A 133 -2.63 0.04 -4.28
C THR A 133 -3.35 0.75 -5.41
N GLU A 134 -4.50 1.33 -5.13
CA GLU A 134 -5.24 2.11 -6.13
C GLU A 134 -4.79 3.55 -6.02
N ILE A 135 -4.58 4.22 -7.16
CA ILE A 135 -4.30 5.66 -7.21
C ILE A 135 -5.33 6.31 -8.12
N GLN A 136 -6.03 7.30 -7.60
CA GLN A 136 -6.89 8.20 -8.35
C GLN A 136 -6.11 9.46 -8.68
N THR A 137 -6.12 9.82 -9.95
CA THR A 137 -5.45 11.02 -10.45
C THR A 137 -6.48 11.95 -11.07
N GLU A 138 -6.49 13.18 -10.58
CA GLU A 138 -7.25 14.29 -11.13
C GLU A 138 -6.27 15.31 -11.70
N LEU A 139 -6.38 15.58 -13.00
CA LEU A 139 -5.59 16.59 -13.70
C LEU A 139 -6.53 17.69 -14.18
N ASN A 140 -6.23 18.93 -13.84
CA ASN A 140 -6.99 20.12 -14.19
C ASN A 140 -6.02 21.21 -14.67
N ALA A 141 -5.64 21.16 -15.94
CA ALA A 141 -4.79 22.16 -16.56
C ALA A 141 -5.65 23.21 -17.28
N PHE A 142 -5.49 24.48 -16.92
CA PHE A 142 -6.26 25.59 -17.49
C PHE A 142 -5.35 26.56 -18.23
N GLY A 143 -5.86 27.18 -19.29
CA GLY A 143 -5.21 28.28 -20.00
C GLY A 143 -3.93 27.88 -20.72
N LEU A 144 -3.73 26.61 -21.09
CA LEU A 144 -2.55 26.19 -21.83
C LEU A 144 -2.59 26.82 -23.24
N PRO A 145 -1.49 27.38 -23.76
CA PRO A 145 -1.46 27.89 -25.13
C PRO A 145 -1.81 26.77 -26.12
N LEU A 146 -2.84 26.97 -26.95
CA LEU A 146 -3.28 25.97 -27.92
C LEU A 146 -2.20 25.67 -28.97
N SER A 147 -1.29 26.63 -29.20
CA SER A 147 -0.11 26.47 -30.06
C SER A 147 0.83 25.35 -29.63
N LEU A 148 0.78 24.90 -28.37
CA LEU A 148 1.53 23.73 -27.89
C LEU A 148 1.04 22.42 -28.51
N PHE A 149 -0.21 22.37 -28.97
CA PHE A 149 -0.87 21.18 -29.49
C PHE A 149 -1.25 21.30 -30.97
N ASN A 150 -1.44 22.54 -31.44
CA ASN A 150 -1.70 22.85 -32.83
C ASN A 150 -0.92 24.10 -33.26
N PRO A 151 0.19 23.97 -34.01
CA PRO A 151 1.01 25.10 -34.44
C PRO A 151 0.29 26.15 -35.29
N THR A 152 -0.83 25.80 -35.94
CA THR A 152 -1.62 26.73 -36.76
C THR A 152 -2.73 27.43 -35.97
N ALA A 153 -2.80 27.21 -34.66
CA ALA A 153 -3.80 27.84 -33.81
C ALA A 153 -3.65 29.37 -33.78
N PRO A 154 -4.74 30.13 -33.68
CA PRO A 154 -4.68 31.58 -33.52
C PRO A 154 -3.83 31.98 -32.32
N ALA A 155 -3.06 33.07 -32.47
CA ALA A 155 -2.25 33.62 -31.38
C ALA A 155 -3.15 33.98 -30.17
N GLY A 156 -2.73 33.58 -28.97
CA GLY A 156 -3.49 33.80 -27.74
C GLY A 156 -4.64 32.82 -27.49
N ALA A 157 -4.92 31.88 -28.41
CA ALA A 157 -5.89 30.82 -28.15
C ALA A 157 -5.38 29.88 -27.05
N THR A 158 -6.28 29.49 -26.15
CA THR A 158 -5.99 28.59 -25.03
C THR A 158 -6.82 27.31 -25.08
N VAL A 159 -6.35 26.30 -24.37
CA VAL A 159 -7.06 25.04 -24.12
C VAL A 159 -7.01 24.71 -22.64
N ASP A 160 -8.16 24.29 -22.11
CA ASP A 160 -8.27 23.67 -20.80
C ASP A 160 -8.38 22.16 -20.98
N ILE A 161 -7.68 21.40 -20.16
CA ILE A 161 -7.68 19.94 -20.18
C ILE A 161 -8.00 19.44 -18.78
N LYS A 162 -9.07 18.65 -18.66
CA LYS A 162 -9.41 17.92 -17.44
C LYS A 162 -9.30 16.43 -17.71
N ALA A 163 -8.67 15.69 -16.81
CA ALA A 163 -8.60 14.24 -16.91
C ALA A 163 -8.71 13.60 -15.52
N ASN A 164 -9.52 12.57 -15.41
CA ASN A 164 -9.62 11.73 -14.23
C ASN A 164 -9.29 10.30 -14.64
N PHE A 165 -8.34 9.67 -13.96
CA PHE A 165 -7.99 8.28 -14.22
C PHE A 165 -7.58 7.54 -12.97
N GLN A 166 -7.86 6.24 -12.96
CA GLN A 166 -7.56 5.33 -11.86
C GLN A 166 -6.54 4.29 -12.28
N ASN A 167 -5.50 4.10 -11.47
CA ASN A 167 -4.48 3.08 -11.66
C ASN A 167 -4.46 2.07 -10.51
N ASN A 168 -4.29 0.80 -10.86
CA ASN A 168 -4.01 -0.26 -9.91
C ASN A 168 -2.53 -0.64 -9.95
N PHE A 169 -1.83 -0.45 -8.84
CA PHE A 169 -0.44 -0.86 -8.67
C PHE A 169 -0.37 -2.21 -7.98
N HIS A 170 0.34 -3.14 -8.60
CA HIS A 170 0.64 -4.45 -8.05
C HIS A 170 2.10 -4.51 -7.60
N GLY A 171 2.31 -5.14 -6.47
CA GLY A 171 3.62 -5.30 -5.85
C GLY A 171 4.34 -6.57 -6.27
N LYS A 172 5.66 -6.59 -6.06
CA LYS A 172 6.42 -7.84 -5.90
C LYS A 172 6.10 -8.43 -4.53
N ILE A 173 6.27 -9.75 -4.38
CA ILE A 173 6.08 -10.43 -3.08
C ILE A 173 7.11 -9.83 -2.08
N PRO A 174 6.65 -9.13 -1.04
CA PRO A 174 7.51 -8.52 -0.05
C PRO A 174 7.77 -9.48 1.11
N PHE A 175 8.86 -9.27 1.85
CA PHE A 175 9.07 -9.89 3.14
C PHE A 175 9.28 -8.80 4.18
N GLY A 176 8.66 -8.99 5.33
CA GLY A 176 8.67 -8.05 6.43
C GLY A 176 8.66 -8.75 7.78
N PHE A 177 8.64 -7.93 8.81
CA PHE A 177 8.56 -8.36 10.19
C PHE A 177 7.20 -8.01 10.79
N ILE A 178 6.70 -8.90 11.64
CA ILE A 178 5.51 -8.66 12.45
C ILE A 178 5.82 -9.01 13.90
N GLY A 179 5.36 -8.18 14.82
CA GLY A 179 5.46 -8.42 16.24
C GLY A 179 4.20 -7.96 16.96
N GLY A 180 3.92 -8.51 18.13
CA GLY A 180 2.80 -8.05 18.93
C GLY A 180 2.94 -8.39 20.40
N ILE A 181 2.30 -7.58 21.23
CA ILE A 181 2.10 -7.83 22.66
C ILE A 181 0.61 -7.81 22.93
N GLY A 182 0.11 -8.88 23.54
CA GLY A 182 -1.32 -9.02 23.79
C GLY A 182 -1.65 -9.55 25.16
N TYR A 183 -2.86 -9.21 25.60
CA TYR A 183 -3.42 -9.66 26.87
C TYR A 183 -4.74 -10.40 26.61
N ARG A 184 -4.86 -11.61 27.16
CA ARG A 184 -6.05 -12.47 27.04
C ARG A 184 -6.91 -12.37 28.29
N PHE A 185 -8.18 -12.09 28.11
CA PHE A 185 -9.22 -12.16 29.13
C PHE A 185 -9.95 -13.48 28.98
N LYS A 186 -9.68 -14.43 29.88
CA LYS A 186 -10.36 -15.73 29.89
C LYS A 186 -11.83 -15.52 30.26
N VAL A 187 -12.73 -15.93 29.38
CA VAL A 187 -14.18 -15.84 29.58
C VAL A 187 -14.73 -17.19 30.03
N SER A 188 -14.22 -18.26 29.40
CA SER A 188 -14.52 -19.64 29.74
C SER A 188 -13.27 -20.50 29.52
N ASP A 189 -13.38 -21.82 29.74
CA ASP A 189 -12.26 -22.74 29.51
C ASP A 189 -11.82 -22.83 28.06
N LYS A 190 -12.69 -22.48 27.11
CA LYS A 190 -12.40 -22.56 25.67
C LYS A 190 -12.42 -21.20 24.97
N VAL A 191 -12.88 -20.13 25.62
CA VAL A 191 -13.04 -18.83 24.98
C VAL A 191 -12.30 -17.75 25.76
N ALA A 192 -11.49 -16.98 25.04
CA ALA A 192 -10.82 -15.81 25.57
C ALA A 192 -11.01 -14.61 24.62
N PHE A 193 -11.29 -13.44 25.18
CA PHE A 193 -11.10 -12.18 24.46
C PHE A 193 -9.64 -11.78 24.54
N PHE A 194 -9.15 -11.01 23.58
CA PHE A 194 -7.83 -10.40 23.71
C PHE A 194 -7.82 -8.99 23.15
N ILE A 195 -6.89 -8.22 23.68
CA ILE A 195 -6.39 -6.97 23.10
C ILE A 195 -4.93 -7.17 22.76
N GLU A 196 -4.49 -6.62 21.62
CA GLU A 196 -3.11 -6.76 21.16
C GLU A 196 -2.63 -5.47 20.49
N GLY A 197 -1.46 -5.00 20.90
CA GLY A 197 -0.68 -4.05 20.13
C GLY A 197 0.18 -4.80 19.13
N GLU A 198 0.02 -4.52 17.84
CA GLU A 198 0.79 -5.10 16.74
C GLU A 198 1.74 -4.06 16.16
N TYR A 199 2.96 -4.46 15.84
CA TYR A 199 3.88 -3.73 15.00
C TYR A 199 4.11 -4.51 13.71
N LEU A 200 3.91 -3.84 12.58
CA LEU A 200 4.09 -4.38 11.24
C LEU A 200 5.13 -3.53 10.51
N ASN A 201 6.19 -4.17 10.01
CA ASN A 201 7.19 -3.53 9.15
C ASN A 201 7.28 -4.26 7.82
N ILE A 202 6.78 -3.64 6.75
CA ILE A 202 6.85 -4.21 5.41
C ILE A 202 6.79 -3.12 4.35
N ASN A 203 7.61 -3.30 3.32
CA ASN A 203 7.65 -2.44 2.13
C ASN A 203 7.38 -3.30 0.91
N VAL A 204 6.52 -2.81 0.02
CA VAL A 204 6.11 -3.51 -1.19
C VAL A 204 6.75 -2.85 -2.41
N PRO A 205 7.76 -3.48 -3.03
CA PRO A 205 8.34 -2.95 -4.26
C PRO A 205 7.29 -2.96 -5.38
N ARG A 206 7.22 -1.89 -6.17
CA ARG A 206 6.30 -1.82 -7.31
C ARG A 206 6.75 -2.77 -8.43
N LYS A 207 5.80 -3.51 -9.00
CA LYS A 207 6.01 -4.40 -10.14
C LYS A 207 5.38 -3.82 -11.41
N GLU A 208 4.09 -3.58 -11.35
CA GLU A 208 3.30 -3.11 -12.50
C GLU A 208 2.23 -2.10 -12.06
N SER A 209 1.84 -1.20 -12.96
CA SER A 209 0.61 -0.41 -12.85
C SER A 209 -0.28 -0.71 -14.04
N LYS A 210 -1.59 -0.76 -13.80
CA LYS A 210 -2.61 -0.96 -14.83
C LYS A 210 -3.61 0.18 -14.79
N LEU A 211 -3.88 0.80 -15.93
CA LEU A 211 -4.99 1.74 -16.07
C LEU A 211 -6.32 0.98 -15.94
N LYS A 212 -7.22 1.49 -15.10
CA LYS A 212 -8.53 0.88 -14.86
C LYS A 212 -9.65 1.71 -15.48
N ASP A 213 -9.71 2.98 -15.10
CA ASP A 213 -10.75 3.91 -15.54
C ASP A 213 -10.08 5.17 -16.07
N PHE A 214 -10.67 5.77 -17.11
CA PHE A 214 -10.18 6.98 -17.74
C PHE A 214 -11.35 7.84 -18.24
N SER A 215 -11.28 9.13 -17.97
CA SER A 215 -12.13 10.14 -18.59
C SER A 215 -11.33 11.41 -18.79
N ALA A 216 -11.53 12.09 -19.91
CA ALA A 216 -10.91 13.39 -20.13
C ALA A 216 -11.79 14.28 -20.98
N THR A 217 -11.63 15.58 -20.82
CA THR A 217 -12.27 16.61 -21.63
C THR A 217 -11.25 17.68 -22.00
N ARG A 218 -11.43 18.26 -23.18
CA ARG A 218 -10.77 19.51 -23.58
C ARG A 218 -11.81 20.61 -23.75
N THR A 219 -11.46 21.84 -23.39
CA THR A 219 -12.29 23.02 -23.63
C THR A 219 -11.49 24.02 -24.46
N VAL A 220 -12.02 24.42 -25.62
CA VAL A 220 -11.44 25.46 -26.48
C VAL A 220 -12.55 26.44 -26.85
N GLY A 221 -12.33 27.74 -26.60
CA GLY A 221 -13.32 28.77 -26.92
C GLY A 221 -14.68 28.56 -26.24
N GLY A 222 -14.69 27.98 -25.04
CA GLY A 222 -15.92 27.67 -24.29
C GLY A 222 -16.61 26.35 -24.67
N THR A 223 -16.15 25.66 -25.72
CA THR A 223 -16.72 24.36 -26.13
C THR A 223 -15.94 23.20 -25.54
N SER A 224 -16.62 22.40 -24.71
CA SER A 224 -16.07 21.19 -24.09
C SER A 224 -16.33 19.95 -24.93
N LEU A 225 -15.28 19.18 -25.23
CA LEU A 225 -15.36 17.90 -25.93
C LEU A 225 -14.69 16.81 -25.09
N ALA A 226 -15.30 15.63 -25.03
CA ALA A 226 -14.68 14.45 -24.46
C ALA A 226 -13.46 14.02 -25.30
N LEU A 227 -12.41 13.56 -24.62
CA LEU A 227 -11.21 13.00 -25.23
C LEU A 227 -11.18 11.49 -25.02
N THR A 228 -10.83 10.77 -26.07
CA THR A 228 -10.41 9.37 -25.95
C THR A 228 -9.05 9.28 -25.25
N LEU A 229 -8.72 8.10 -24.71
CA LEU A 229 -7.42 7.83 -24.11
C LEU A 229 -6.28 8.12 -25.10
N GLN A 230 -6.44 7.73 -26.36
CA GLN A 230 -5.41 7.92 -27.39
C GLN A 230 -5.18 9.41 -27.71
N GLU A 231 -6.24 10.20 -27.80
CA GLU A 231 -6.10 11.66 -27.98
C GLU A 231 -5.40 12.29 -26.78
N PHE A 232 -5.78 11.94 -25.55
CA PHE A 232 -5.14 12.45 -24.35
C PHE A 232 -3.67 12.04 -24.23
N LYS A 233 -3.32 10.80 -24.61
CA LYS A 233 -1.91 10.38 -24.77
C LYS A 233 -1.17 11.26 -25.77
N GLY A 234 -1.82 11.64 -26.87
CA GLY A 234 -1.29 12.59 -27.84
C GLY A 234 -0.98 13.97 -27.22
N TYR A 235 -1.87 14.49 -26.38
CA TYR A 235 -1.62 15.73 -25.62
C TYR A 235 -0.41 15.60 -24.68
N MET A 236 -0.31 14.50 -23.92
CA MET A 236 0.84 14.27 -23.04
C MET A 236 2.14 14.13 -23.82
N LEU A 237 2.13 13.42 -24.96
CA LEU A 237 3.30 13.29 -25.83
C LEU A 237 3.74 14.64 -26.41
N ALA A 238 2.79 15.49 -26.81
CA ALA A 238 3.10 16.85 -27.26
C ALA A 238 3.82 17.64 -26.16
N LEU A 239 3.32 17.59 -24.91
CA LEU A 239 3.95 18.25 -23.76
C LEU A 239 5.37 17.73 -23.46
N GLN A 240 5.61 16.42 -23.61
CA GLN A 240 6.93 15.82 -23.43
C GLN A 240 7.97 16.33 -24.44
N ASN A 241 7.51 16.66 -25.66
CA ASN A 241 8.35 17.09 -26.78
C ASN A 241 8.50 18.61 -26.91
N VAL A 242 7.86 19.41 -26.04
CA VAL A 242 8.03 20.86 -26.03
C VAL A 242 9.50 21.22 -25.74
N PRO A 243 10.09 22.21 -26.45
CA PRO A 243 11.44 22.67 -26.17
C PRO A 243 11.61 23.06 -24.69
N THR A 244 12.71 22.62 -24.09
CA THR A 244 13.00 22.89 -22.68
C THR A 244 13.27 24.39 -22.48
N SER A 245 12.46 25.00 -21.60
CA SER A 245 12.62 26.36 -21.11
C SER A 245 12.12 26.42 -19.66
N PRO A 246 12.51 27.43 -18.86
CA PRO A 246 11.99 27.58 -17.50
C PRO A 246 10.45 27.59 -17.41
N ARG A 247 9.76 27.99 -18.49
CA ARG A 247 8.29 28.03 -18.55
C ARG A 247 7.66 26.67 -18.89
N THR A 248 8.34 25.84 -19.67
CA THR A 248 7.81 24.58 -20.22
C THR A 248 8.29 23.34 -19.46
N GLU A 249 9.35 23.47 -18.67
CA GLU A 249 9.96 22.38 -17.91
C GLU A 249 8.96 21.66 -16.98
N ARG A 250 8.10 22.43 -16.29
CA ARG A 250 7.07 21.86 -15.40
C ARG A 250 6.02 21.05 -16.15
N LEU A 251 5.63 21.48 -17.34
CA LEU A 251 4.67 20.77 -18.19
C LEU A 251 5.27 19.46 -18.70
N LYS A 252 6.55 19.50 -19.09
CA LYS A 252 7.30 18.32 -19.51
C LYS A 252 7.42 17.30 -18.38
N GLN A 253 7.80 17.74 -17.18
CA GLN A 253 7.88 16.87 -15.99
C GLN A 253 6.53 16.23 -15.64
N LEU A 254 5.44 17.01 -15.65
CA LEU A 254 4.09 16.49 -15.45
C LEU A 254 3.75 15.41 -16.48
N ALA A 255 3.98 15.68 -17.76
CA ALA A 255 3.65 14.74 -18.82
C ALA A 255 4.52 13.47 -18.74
N THR A 256 5.79 13.58 -18.34
CA THR A 256 6.65 12.43 -18.05
C THR A 256 6.17 11.61 -16.86
N GLN A 257 5.64 12.25 -15.82
CA GLN A 257 5.08 11.57 -14.65
C GLN A 257 3.76 10.85 -14.96
N VAL A 258 2.89 11.47 -15.77
CA VAL A 258 1.56 10.94 -16.09
C VAL A 258 1.62 9.84 -17.15
N ALA A 259 2.51 9.91 -18.15
CA ALA A 259 2.51 8.99 -19.28
C ALA A 259 2.53 7.49 -18.90
N PRO A 260 3.38 7.02 -17.95
CA PRO A 260 3.35 5.62 -17.52
C PRO A 260 2.00 5.16 -16.95
N LEU A 261 1.22 6.09 -16.40
CA LEU A 261 -0.09 5.82 -15.78
C LEU A 261 -1.21 5.72 -16.81
N LEU A 262 -0.98 6.13 -18.05
CA LEU A 262 -1.97 6.03 -19.13
C LEU A 262 -1.86 4.71 -19.91
N GLU A 263 -0.87 3.89 -19.61
CA GLU A 263 -0.72 2.58 -20.24
C GLU A 263 -1.65 1.54 -19.62
N ASP A 264 -2.22 0.68 -20.47
CA ASP A 264 -3.07 -0.45 -20.04
C ASP A 264 -2.32 -1.32 -19.02
N SER A 265 -1.03 -1.52 -19.25
CA SER A 265 -0.10 -2.14 -18.31
C SER A 265 1.29 -1.54 -18.48
N TYR A 266 1.91 -1.13 -17.37
CA TYR A 266 3.26 -0.57 -17.34
C TYR A 266 4.12 -1.32 -16.32
N SER A 267 5.23 -1.90 -16.79
CA SER A 267 6.24 -2.51 -15.91
C SER A 267 7.15 -1.44 -15.32
N TRP A 268 7.32 -1.50 -14.00
CA TRP A 268 8.20 -0.65 -13.21
C TRP A 268 9.58 -1.29 -12.97
N GLU A 269 9.81 -2.50 -13.49
CA GLU A 269 11.05 -3.24 -13.30
C GLU A 269 12.26 -2.52 -13.90
N GLY A 270 13.31 -2.34 -13.10
CA GLY A 270 14.53 -1.64 -13.51
C GLY A 270 14.37 -0.12 -13.66
N LYS A 271 13.20 0.45 -13.35
CA LYS A 271 12.90 1.88 -13.56
C LYS A 271 12.90 2.72 -12.28
N GLY A 272 13.53 2.21 -11.22
CA GLY A 272 13.68 2.94 -9.95
C GLY A 272 12.37 3.31 -9.26
N ALA A 273 11.32 2.52 -9.44
CA ALA A 273 10.02 2.81 -8.83
C ALA A 273 10.11 2.81 -7.30
N PRO A 274 9.54 3.81 -6.61
CA PRO A 274 9.58 3.85 -5.16
C PRO A 274 8.80 2.68 -4.56
N ASP A 275 9.26 2.13 -3.44
CA ASP A 275 8.49 1.15 -2.67
C ASP A 275 7.19 1.78 -2.14
N ALA A 276 6.14 0.98 -2.04
CA ALA A 276 4.96 1.31 -1.27
C ALA A 276 5.16 0.89 0.19
N PRO A 277 5.27 1.82 1.16
CA PRO A 277 5.34 1.48 2.58
C PRO A 277 3.99 0.97 3.07
N TYR A 278 4.00 -0.15 3.80
CA TYR A 278 2.83 -0.76 4.43
C TYR A 278 3.05 -1.00 5.94
N SER A 279 4.01 -0.28 6.53
CA SER A 279 4.36 -0.41 7.94
C SER A 279 3.35 0.32 8.82
N SER A 280 2.98 -0.29 9.94
CA SER A 280 2.01 0.28 10.88
C SER A 280 2.25 -0.20 12.31
N ILE A 281 1.69 0.55 13.26
CA ILE A 281 1.44 0.09 14.63
C ILE A 281 -0.07 0.02 14.79
N GLY A 282 -0.60 -1.17 15.08
CA GLY A 282 -2.03 -1.42 15.18
C GLY A 282 -2.48 -1.83 16.57
N PHE A 283 -3.76 -1.58 16.85
CA PHE A 283 -4.45 -2.15 18.00
C PHE A 283 -5.54 -3.08 17.50
N HIS A 284 -5.53 -4.31 18.01
CA HIS A 284 -6.43 -5.38 17.61
C HIS A 284 -7.22 -5.87 18.80
N PHE A 285 -8.50 -6.14 18.55
CA PHE A 285 -9.41 -6.79 19.49
C PHE A 285 -9.92 -8.05 18.83
N GLY A 286 -10.03 -9.12 19.60
CA GLY A 286 -10.49 -10.37 19.03
C GLY A 286 -10.90 -11.42 20.04
N VAL A 287 -11.32 -12.55 19.49
CA VAL A 287 -11.76 -13.73 20.22
C VAL A 287 -10.86 -14.88 19.83
N THR A 288 -10.45 -15.66 20.83
CA THR A 288 -9.73 -16.92 20.66
C THR A 288 -10.59 -18.05 21.18
N TYR A 289 -10.73 -19.09 20.36
CA TYR A 289 -11.28 -20.38 20.73
C TYR A 289 -10.14 -21.38 20.88
N MET A 290 -10.08 -22.07 22.02
CA MET A 290 -9.11 -23.10 22.34
C MET A 290 -9.76 -24.48 22.24
N PHE A 291 -9.10 -25.41 21.55
CA PHE A 291 -9.59 -26.78 21.35
C PHE A 291 -9.20 -27.71 22.50
#